data_AF-A0A6S6PJ68-F1
#
_entry.id   AF-A0A6S6PJ68-F1
#
_cell.length_a   1.000
_cell.length_b   1.000
_cell.length_c   1.000
_cell.angle_alpha   90.00
_cell.angle_beta   90.00
_cell.angle_gamma   90.00
#
_symmetry.space_group_name_H-M   'P 1'
#
loop_
_entity.id
_entity.type
_entity.pdbx_description
1 polymer ?
#
loop_
_entity_poly.entity_id
_entity_poly.type
_entity_poly.pdbx_seq_one_letter_code
_entity_poly.pdbx_strand_id
1 'polypeptide(L)'
;MAVIYNTNYTHNPNYYLTLAFERAAKTVLGDSNVVVADNMTLAGLAAQGEHDVLICIDGQRINMELMRRVRPAFKTMIFWAFEDPFMVSFNVDNIGLFDYVFTNDPSCVDFYQGKGDYLPLGASLSLHERKVKAAAELDYDIFFAGTMWPNRVETLRRVITAFPDARIKLVCPGNEYLPPLPADLADLAIQRPISHEAFIDFANASAVTLTMFRDYASHGDVGQATAPGPRFYELGLAGTA
;
A
#
# COMPACT_ATOMS: atom_id res chain seq x y z
N MET A 1 10.40 -13.94 -19.46
CA MET A 1 9.54 -12.79 -19.11
C MET A 1 9.14 -12.86 -17.64
N ALA A 2 9.02 -11.70 -16.98
CA ALA A 2 8.45 -11.56 -15.65
C ALA A 2 6.97 -11.17 -15.75
N VAL A 3 6.11 -11.92 -15.07
CA VAL A 3 4.67 -11.66 -15.00
C VAL A 3 4.36 -11.13 -13.60
N ILE A 4 3.75 -9.94 -13.53
CA ILE A 4 3.29 -9.32 -12.29
C ILE A 4 1.80 -9.58 -12.17
N TYR A 5 1.37 -10.17 -11.06
CA TYR A 5 -0.03 -10.45 -10.78
C TYR A 5 -0.43 -9.80 -9.46
N ASN A 6 -1.27 -8.76 -9.53
CA ASN A 6 -1.90 -8.24 -8.33
C ASN A 6 -3.06 -9.14 -7.95
N THR A 7 -2.96 -9.82 -6.81
CA THR A 7 -3.99 -10.75 -6.37
C THR A 7 -5.29 -10.04 -5.99
N ASN A 8 -5.26 -8.74 -5.74
CA ASN A 8 -6.41 -7.89 -5.46
C ASN A 8 -6.92 -7.20 -6.73
N TYR A 9 -7.64 -7.97 -7.54
CA TYR A 9 -8.08 -7.61 -8.90
C TYR A 9 -9.43 -6.87 -8.96
N THR A 10 -10.12 -6.66 -7.83
CA THR A 10 -11.43 -5.99 -7.80
C THR A 10 -11.40 -4.77 -6.88
N HIS A 11 -11.80 -3.61 -7.38
CA HIS A 11 -11.98 -2.38 -6.58
C HIS A 11 -10.79 -2.07 -5.65
N ASN A 12 -9.55 -2.16 -6.16
CA ASN A 12 -8.35 -1.88 -5.39
C ASN A 12 -8.01 -0.38 -5.45
N PRO A 13 -8.29 0.41 -4.39
CA PRO A 13 -7.94 1.84 -4.36
C PRO A 13 -6.42 2.07 -4.37
N ASN A 14 -5.62 1.03 -4.09
CA ASN A 14 -4.17 1.06 -4.08
C ASN A 14 -3.55 0.48 -5.37
N TYR A 15 -4.30 0.40 -6.47
CA TYR A 15 -3.76 -0.11 -7.74
C TYR A 15 -2.54 0.68 -8.27
N TYR A 16 -2.35 1.92 -7.83
CA TYR A 16 -1.12 2.68 -8.10
C TYR A 16 0.15 1.98 -7.61
N LEU A 17 0.08 1.11 -6.59
CA LEU A 17 1.21 0.28 -6.14
C LEU A 17 1.62 -0.73 -7.22
N THR A 18 0.66 -1.30 -7.94
CA THR A 18 0.93 -2.18 -9.10
C THR A 18 1.60 -1.42 -10.23
N LEU A 19 1.11 -0.21 -10.53
CA LEU A 19 1.71 0.65 -11.54
C LEU A 19 3.13 1.08 -11.16
N ALA A 20 3.35 1.41 -9.88
CA ALA A 20 4.67 1.73 -9.34
C ALA A 20 5.64 0.55 -9.50
N PHE A 21 5.19 -0.65 -9.12
CA PHE A 21 5.98 -1.87 -9.20
C PHE A 21 6.29 -2.24 -10.66
N GLU A 22 5.29 -2.17 -11.55
CA GLU A 22 5.48 -2.41 -12.99
C GLU A 22 6.54 -1.48 -13.58
N ARG A 23 6.45 -0.17 -13.31
CA ARG A 23 7.42 0.80 -13.81
C ARG A 23 8.83 0.52 -13.28
N ALA A 24 8.96 0.22 -11.99
CA ALA A 24 10.25 -0.15 -11.41
C ALA A 24 10.82 -1.44 -12.03
N ALA A 25 9.97 -2.46 -12.20
CA ALA A 25 10.36 -3.71 -12.85
C ALA A 25 10.80 -3.49 -14.29
N LYS A 26 10.10 -2.64 -15.05
CA LYS A 26 10.46 -2.27 -16.43
C LYS A 26 11.81 -1.55 -16.50
N THR A 27 12.09 -0.65 -15.57
CA THR A 27 13.41 0.00 -15.46
C THR A 27 14.54 -1.00 -15.24
N VAL A 28 14.31 -2.04 -14.43
CA VAL A 28 15.34 -3.04 -14.07
C VAL A 28 15.47 -4.15 -15.11
N LEU A 29 14.36 -4.65 -15.63
CA LEU A 29 14.29 -5.86 -16.47
C LEU A 29 14.12 -5.54 -17.96
N GLY A 30 13.75 -4.31 -18.30
CA GLY A 30 13.40 -3.86 -19.65
C GLY A 30 11.91 -3.99 -19.97
N ASP A 31 11.37 -3.01 -20.70
CA ASP A 31 9.94 -2.88 -21.02
C ASP A 31 9.32 -4.13 -21.65
N SER A 32 10.04 -4.78 -22.56
CA SER A 32 9.56 -5.97 -23.28
C SER A 32 9.58 -7.25 -22.43
N ASN A 33 10.17 -7.20 -21.24
CA ASN A 33 10.35 -8.37 -20.37
C ASN A 33 9.40 -8.39 -19.19
N VAL A 34 8.48 -7.42 -19.08
CA VAL A 34 7.53 -7.29 -17.97
C VAL A 34 6.11 -7.18 -18.51
N VAL A 35 5.21 -8.00 -17.97
CA VAL A 35 3.78 -7.91 -18.24
C VAL A 35 2.99 -7.93 -16.94
N VAL A 36 1.96 -7.10 -16.84
CA VAL A 36 0.99 -7.16 -15.74
C VAL A 36 -0.18 -8.03 -16.19
N ALA A 37 -0.53 -8.99 -15.34
CA ALA A 37 -1.63 -9.91 -15.54
C ALA A 37 -2.70 -9.72 -14.45
N ASP A 38 -3.89 -10.18 -14.77
CA ASP A 38 -5.03 -10.32 -13.87
C ASP A 38 -5.59 -11.75 -13.95
N ASN A 39 -6.70 -12.01 -13.26
CA ASN A 39 -7.36 -13.31 -13.28
C ASN A 39 -7.85 -13.77 -14.66
N MET A 40 -8.06 -12.84 -15.59
CA MET A 40 -8.58 -13.14 -16.92
C MET A 40 -7.46 -13.42 -17.91
N THR A 41 -6.30 -12.81 -17.73
CA THR A 41 -5.17 -12.83 -18.66
C THR A 41 -4.06 -13.80 -18.27
N LEU A 42 -3.89 -14.09 -16.97
CA LEU A 42 -2.77 -14.89 -16.46
C LEU A 42 -2.73 -16.31 -17.05
N ALA A 43 -3.88 -16.99 -17.15
CA ALA A 43 -3.94 -18.33 -17.74
C ALA A 43 -3.57 -18.33 -19.23
N GLY A 44 -3.99 -17.30 -19.96
CA GLY A 44 -3.63 -17.12 -21.36
C GLY A 44 -2.13 -16.88 -21.56
N LEU A 45 -1.51 -16.08 -20.69
CA LEU A 45 -0.06 -15.87 -20.69
C LEU A 45 0.69 -17.16 -20.36
N ALA A 46 0.27 -17.89 -19.33
CA ALA A 46 0.87 -19.18 -18.97
C ALA A 46 0.78 -20.21 -20.11
N ALA A 47 -0.28 -20.17 -20.92
CA ALA A 47 -0.43 -21.05 -22.08
C ALA A 47 0.51 -20.72 -23.26
N GLN A 48 1.17 -19.56 -23.26
CA GLN A 48 2.12 -19.16 -24.32
C GLN A 48 3.49 -19.85 -24.20
N GLY A 49 3.77 -20.50 -23.08
CA GLY A 49 5.02 -21.21 -22.84
C GLY A 49 5.58 -20.96 -21.45
N GLU A 50 6.86 -21.27 -21.28
CA GLU A 50 7.58 -21.08 -20.04
C GLU A 50 8.02 -19.62 -19.85
N HIS A 51 7.85 -19.10 -18.64
CA HIS A 51 8.23 -17.77 -18.19
C HIS A 51 9.22 -17.88 -17.03
N ASP A 52 9.98 -16.81 -16.78
CA ASP A 52 11.04 -16.84 -15.78
C ASP A 52 10.48 -16.69 -14.37
N VAL A 53 9.56 -15.75 -14.17
CA VAL A 53 9.00 -15.48 -12.84
C VAL A 53 7.54 -15.02 -12.90
N LEU A 54 6.73 -15.52 -11.97
CA LEU A 54 5.45 -14.93 -11.60
C LEU A 54 5.62 -14.25 -10.23
N ILE A 55 5.29 -12.96 -10.15
CA ILE A 55 5.36 -12.17 -8.92
C ILE A 55 3.92 -11.84 -8.51
N CYS A 56 3.43 -12.51 -7.47
CA CYS A 56 2.12 -12.27 -6.87
C CYS A 56 2.27 -11.21 -5.78
N ILE A 57 1.70 -10.01 -5.99
CA ILE A 57 1.73 -8.90 -5.03
C ILE A 57 0.37 -8.71 -4.34
N ASP A 58 0.34 -7.93 -3.26
CA ASP A 58 -0.82 -7.62 -2.40
C ASP A 58 -1.18 -8.77 -1.44
N GLY A 59 -1.69 -9.87 -1.97
CA GLY A 59 -2.04 -11.07 -1.19
C GLY A 59 -3.49 -11.16 -0.71
N GLN A 60 -4.30 -10.09 -0.78
CA GLN A 60 -5.65 -10.08 -0.21
C GLN A 60 -6.63 -11.11 -0.82
N ARG A 61 -6.51 -11.42 -2.12
CA ARG A 61 -7.53 -12.20 -2.86
C ARG A 61 -6.91 -13.22 -3.81
N ILE A 62 -5.86 -13.90 -3.35
CA ILE A 62 -5.16 -14.90 -4.14
C ILE A 62 -6.08 -16.04 -4.58
N ASN A 63 -6.04 -16.37 -5.88
CA ASN A 63 -6.79 -17.48 -6.46
C ASN A 63 -5.88 -18.71 -6.56
N MET A 64 -5.91 -19.57 -5.54
CA MET A 64 -5.00 -20.72 -5.45
C MET A 64 -5.22 -21.78 -6.53
N GLU A 65 -6.46 -21.96 -7.00
CA GLU A 65 -6.74 -22.86 -8.12
C GLU A 65 -6.09 -22.37 -9.41
N LEU A 66 -6.16 -21.06 -9.68
CA LEU A 66 -5.43 -20.47 -10.79
C LEU A 66 -3.93 -20.62 -10.61
N MET A 67 -3.38 -20.32 -9.43
CA MET A 67 -1.94 -20.46 -9.14
C MET A 67 -1.45 -21.89 -9.38
N ARG A 68 -2.17 -22.89 -8.87
CA ARG A 68 -1.84 -24.31 -9.07
C ARG A 68 -1.83 -24.68 -10.56
N ARG A 69 -2.77 -24.13 -11.32
CA ARG A 69 -2.92 -24.42 -12.76
C ARG A 69 -1.82 -23.78 -13.61
N VAL A 70 -1.34 -22.59 -13.23
CA VAL A 70 -0.30 -21.87 -13.98
C VAL A 70 1.12 -22.14 -13.49
N ARG A 71 1.30 -22.69 -12.28
CA ARG A 71 2.63 -23.00 -11.69
C ARG A 71 3.62 -23.68 -12.65
N PRO A 72 3.23 -24.66 -13.50
CA PRO A 72 4.17 -25.31 -14.41
C PRO A 72 4.75 -24.40 -15.51
N ALA A 73 4.10 -23.26 -15.79
CA ALA A 73 4.56 -22.30 -16.80
C ALA A 73 5.62 -21.33 -16.26
N PHE A 74 5.96 -21.38 -14.97
CA PHE A 74 6.89 -20.43 -14.34
C PHE A 74 8.04 -21.16 -13.68
N LYS A 75 9.28 -20.76 -13.98
CA LYS A 75 10.48 -21.29 -13.29
C LYS A 75 10.46 -20.91 -11.82
N THR A 76 10.06 -19.67 -11.51
CA THR A 76 9.97 -19.14 -10.14
C THR A 76 8.61 -18.51 -9.87
N MET A 77 8.06 -18.73 -8.68
CA MET A 77 6.89 -18.03 -8.15
C MET A 77 7.24 -17.31 -6.86
N ILE A 78 7.00 -15.99 -6.83
CA ILE A 78 7.23 -15.11 -5.69
C ILE A 78 5.87 -14.64 -5.15
N PHE A 79 5.71 -14.65 -3.84
CA PHE A 79 4.58 -14.03 -3.15
C PHE A 79 5.07 -12.86 -2.31
N TRP A 80 4.40 -11.71 -2.38
CA TRP A 80 4.69 -10.55 -1.53
C TRP A 80 3.42 -10.02 -0.88
N ALA A 81 3.27 -10.28 0.42
CA ALA A 81 2.12 -9.92 1.22
C ALA A 81 2.18 -8.46 1.68
N PHE A 82 1.23 -7.64 1.21
CA PHE A 82 1.20 -6.21 1.53
C PHE A 82 0.44 -5.89 2.81
N GLU A 83 -0.45 -6.77 3.22
CA GLU A 83 -1.40 -6.56 4.31
C GLU A 83 -1.06 -7.35 5.57
N ASP A 84 0.13 -7.96 5.61
CA ASP A 84 0.67 -8.46 6.86
C ASP A 84 0.84 -7.29 7.84
N PRO A 85 0.53 -7.47 9.15
CA PRO A 85 0.20 -8.73 9.81
C PRO A 85 -1.28 -9.12 9.76
N PHE A 86 -2.15 -8.28 9.18
CA PHE A 86 -3.60 -8.46 9.24
C PHE A 86 -4.09 -9.69 8.47
N MET A 87 -3.32 -10.17 7.48
CA MET A 87 -3.69 -11.33 6.67
C MET A 87 -2.76 -12.54 6.82
N VAL A 88 -1.83 -12.50 7.77
CA VAL A 88 -0.80 -13.53 7.91
C VAL A 88 -1.40 -14.93 8.08
N SER A 89 -2.48 -15.07 8.87
CA SER A 89 -3.15 -16.36 9.07
C SER A 89 -3.70 -16.95 7.77
N PHE A 90 -4.30 -16.12 6.92
CA PHE A 90 -4.78 -16.54 5.60
C PHE A 90 -3.61 -16.83 4.65
N ASN A 91 -2.56 -16.00 4.65
CA ASN A 91 -1.45 -16.11 3.71
C ASN A 91 -0.60 -17.36 3.96
N VAL A 92 -0.34 -17.71 5.23
CA VAL A 92 0.48 -18.87 5.61
C VAL A 92 -0.07 -20.17 5.05
N ASP A 93 -1.40 -20.34 5.00
CA ASP A 93 -2.04 -21.54 4.44
C ASP A 93 -1.84 -21.68 2.92
N ASN A 94 -1.41 -20.61 2.25
CA ASN A 94 -1.34 -20.51 0.79
C ASN A 94 0.10 -20.51 0.23
N ILE A 95 1.13 -20.52 1.07
CA ILE A 95 2.53 -20.34 0.62
C ILE A 95 3.16 -21.56 -0.06
N GLY A 96 2.50 -22.72 -0.03
CA GLY A 96 3.07 -23.98 -0.51
C GLY A 96 3.50 -23.98 -1.99
N LEU A 97 2.86 -23.14 -2.82
CA LEU A 97 3.15 -23.02 -4.25
C LEU A 97 4.30 -22.05 -4.59
N PHE A 98 4.75 -21.27 -3.62
CA PHE A 98 5.72 -20.20 -3.81
C PHE A 98 7.13 -20.63 -3.40
N ASP A 99 8.08 -20.20 -4.22
CA ASP A 99 9.51 -20.45 -4.01
C ASP A 99 10.09 -19.39 -3.04
N TYR A 100 9.58 -18.16 -3.10
CA TYR A 100 9.95 -17.05 -2.22
C TYR A 100 8.72 -16.35 -1.66
N VAL A 101 8.77 -15.97 -0.38
CA VAL A 101 7.69 -15.25 0.31
C VAL A 101 8.25 -14.02 0.99
N PHE A 102 7.70 -12.86 0.65
CA PHE A 102 8.03 -11.59 1.26
C PHE A 102 6.86 -11.07 2.10
N THR A 103 7.18 -10.49 3.25
CA THR A 103 6.24 -9.78 4.12
C THR A 103 6.63 -8.32 4.27
N ASN A 104 5.62 -7.43 4.29
CA ASN A 104 5.79 -6.02 4.66
C ASN A 104 5.87 -5.77 6.16
N ASP A 105 5.66 -6.80 6.98
CA ASP A 105 5.76 -6.71 8.44
C ASP A 105 6.81 -7.70 8.96
N PRO A 106 7.88 -7.22 9.62
CA PRO A 106 8.96 -8.09 10.09
C PRO A 106 8.50 -9.06 11.17
N SER A 107 7.43 -8.75 11.91
CA SER A 107 6.86 -9.70 12.89
C SER A 107 6.24 -10.95 12.24
N CYS A 108 5.97 -10.91 10.93
CA CYS A 108 5.37 -12.02 10.20
C CYS A 108 6.39 -13.00 9.58
N VAL A 109 7.69 -12.69 9.62
CA VAL A 109 8.74 -13.51 8.98
C VAL A 109 8.67 -14.98 9.41
N ASP A 110 8.62 -15.22 10.73
CA ASP A 110 8.64 -16.57 11.30
C ASP A 110 7.36 -17.37 11.01
N PHE A 111 6.24 -16.70 10.73
CA PHE A 111 4.97 -17.36 10.39
C PHE A 111 5.05 -18.13 9.08
N TYR A 112 5.94 -17.72 8.17
CA TYR A 112 6.15 -18.36 6.88
C TYR A 112 7.16 -19.53 6.92
N GLN A 113 7.40 -20.12 8.10
CA GLN A 113 8.08 -21.40 8.29
C GLN A 113 9.47 -21.48 7.61
N GLY A 114 10.24 -20.40 7.69
CA GLY A 114 11.59 -20.30 7.11
C GLY A 114 11.64 -19.96 5.62
N LYS A 115 10.49 -19.73 4.97
CA LYS A 115 10.41 -19.16 3.61
C LYS A 115 10.19 -17.64 3.58
N GLY A 116 9.84 -17.05 4.72
CA GLY A 116 9.51 -15.64 4.82
C GLY A 116 10.76 -14.78 4.92
N ASP A 117 10.78 -13.70 4.13
CA ASP A 117 11.76 -12.63 4.21
C ASP A 117 11.04 -11.28 4.39
N TYR A 118 11.60 -10.39 5.20
CA TYR A 118 11.07 -9.04 5.33
C TYR A 118 11.50 -8.19 4.12
N LEU A 119 10.52 -7.64 3.40
CA LEU A 119 10.73 -6.69 2.32
C LEU A 119 9.71 -5.56 2.44
N PRO A 120 10.12 -4.36 2.87
CA PRO A 120 9.20 -3.22 2.96
C PRO A 120 8.80 -2.71 1.58
N LEU A 121 7.65 -2.04 1.51
CA LEU A 121 7.32 -1.21 0.35
C LEU A 121 8.30 -0.04 0.22
N GLY A 122 8.30 0.55 -0.96
CA GLY A 122 9.11 1.72 -1.28
C GLY A 122 8.31 2.80 -1.98
N ALA A 123 8.94 3.95 -2.14
CA ALA A 123 8.41 5.02 -2.95
C ALA A 123 8.78 4.84 -4.43
N SER A 124 7.90 5.28 -5.33
CA SER A 124 8.18 5.34 -6.76
C SER A 124 8.70 6.72 -7.13
N LEU A 125 9.88 6.78 -7.75
CA LEU A 125 10.39 8.03 -8.33
C LEU A 125 9.39 8.61 -9.35
N SER A 126 8.75 7.75 -10.15
CA SER A 126 7.82 8.19 -11.21
C SER A 126 6.46 8.70 -10.73
N LEU A 127 6.09 8.46 -9.46
CA LEU A 127 4.78 8.83 -8.92
C LEU A 127 4.90 9.80 -7.75
N HIS A 128 5.86 9.56 -6.86
CA HIS A 128 5.93 10.26 -5.58
C HIS A 128 6.98 11.37 -5.57
N GLU A 129 7.98 11.33 -6.45
CA GLU A 129 9.06 12.32 -6.44
C GLU A 129 8.52 13.73 -6.65
N ARG A 130 8.84 14.60 -5.70
CA ARG A 130 8.65 16.05 -5.78
C ARG A 130 9.90 16.75 -5.28
N LYS A 131 10.15 17.95 -5.80
CA LYS A 131 11.19 18.83 -5.25
C LYS A 131 10.73 19.35 -3.89
N VAL A 132 11.68 19.48 -2.98
CA VAL A 132 11.43 20.16 -1.70
C VAL A 132 11.12 21.63 -1.97
N LYS A 133 10.04 22.13 -1.38
CA LYS A 133 9.61 23.53 -1.45
C LYS A 133 10.26 24.36 -0.34
N ALA A 134 10.50 25.65 -0.60
CA ALA A 134 10.88 26.57 0.47
C ALA A 134 9.69 26.82 1.40
N ALA A 135 9.97 27.18 2.66
CA ALA A 135 8.92 27.44 3.66
C ALA A 135 7.88 28.49 3.21
N ALA A 136 8.30 29.50 2.44
CA ALA A 136 7.42 30.53 1.91
C ALA A 136 6.47 30.05 0.79
N GLU A 137 6.72 28.87 0.21
CA GLU A 137 5.91 28.25 -0.85
C GLU A 137 4.92 27.21 -0.30
N LEU A 138 4.91 26.98 1.02
CA LEU A 138 4.04 26.01 1.67
C LEU A 138 2.64 26.59 1.90
N ASP A 139 1.62 25.86 1.48
CA ASP A 139 0.21 26.23 1.61
C ASP A 139 -0.35 25.86 2.98
N TYR A 140 0.21 24.81 3.60
CA TYR A 140 -0.28 24.22 4.83
C TYR A 140 0.84 24.03 5.85
N ASP A 141 0.48 24.11 7.13
CA ASP A 141 1.41 23.81 8.21
C ASP A 141 1.31 22.34 8.61
N ILE A 142 0.10 21.77 8.60
CA ILE A 142 -0.17 20.38 8.98
C ILE A 142 -1.07 19.72 7.94
N PHE A 143 -0.65 18.57 7.42
CA PHE A 143 -1.44 17.72 6.54
C PHE A 143 -1.67 16.32 7.13
N PHE A 144 -2.89 15.82 6.98
CA PHE A 144 -3.22 14.43 7.21
C PHE A 144 -4.20 13.92 6.15
N ALA A 145 -3.95 12.70 5.65
CA ALA A 145 -4.89 11.97 4.81
C ALA A 145 -5.05 10.52 5.27
N GLY A 146 -6.29 10.11 5.52
CA GLY A 146 -6.60 8.74 5.87
C GLY A 146 -7.97 8.58 6.52
N THR A 147 -8.46 7.34 6.52
CA THR A 147 -9.70 6.99 7.23
C THR A 147 -9.55 7.25 8.73
N MET A 148 -10.59 7.84 9.31
CA MET A 148 -10.63 8.32 10.69
C MET A 148 -11.07 7.23 11.66
N TRP A 149 -10.12 6.35 12.01
CA TRP A 149 -10.25 5.43 13.13
C TRP A 149 -10.33 6.19 14.46
N PRO A 150 -11.02 5.66 15.49
CA PRO A 150 -11.18 6.36 16.77
C PRO A 150 -9.88 6.90 17.38
N ASN A 151 -8.80 6.11 17.32
CA ASN A 151 -7.48 6.52 17.81
C ASN A 151 -6.93 7.74 17.04
N ARG A 152 -7.11 7.78 15.72
CA ARG A 152 -6.66 8.90 14.88
C ARG A 152 -7.50 10.16 15.11
N VAL A 153 -8.81 10.00 15.34
CA VAL A 153 -9.70 11.12 15.69
C VAL A 153 -9.22 11.79 16.97
N GLU A 154 -8.92 11.00 18.01
CA GLU A 154 -8.41 11.53 19.27
C GLU A 154 -7.08 12.27 19.09
N THR A 155 -6.10 11.64 18.42
CA THR A 155 -4.80 12.27 18.16
C THR A 155 -4.96 13.57 17.38
N LEU A 156 -5.77 13.59 16.33
CA LEU A 156 -5.92 14.76 15.48
C LEU A 156 -6.58 15.93 16.20
N ARG A 157 -7.60 15.68 17.06
CA ARG A 157 -8.20 16.75 17.87
C ARG A 157 -7.19 17.38 18.81
N ARG A 158 -6.31 16.58 19.42
CA ARG A 158 -5.20 17.09 20.27
C ARG A 158 -4.24 17.97 19.47
N VAL A 159 -3.88 17.58 18.25
CA VAL A 159 -3.03 18.39 17.35
C VAL A 159 -3.69 19.72 17.00
N ILE A 160 -4.95 19.71 16.56
CA ILE A 160 -5.69 20.92 16.20
C ILE A 160 -5.82 21.86 17.40
N THR A 161 -6.06 21.31 18.59
CA THR A 161 -6.16 22.09 19.84
C THR A 161 -4.83 22.71 20.23
N ALA A 162 -3.72 22.00 20.03
CA ALA A 162 -2.38 22.48 20.35
C ALA A 162 -1.87 23.55 19.38
N PHE A 163 -2.38 23.56 18.14
CA PHE A 163 -1.96 24.48 17.07
C PHE A 163 -3.19 25.19 16.45
N PRO A 164 -3.89 26.05 17.21
CA PRO A 164 -5.15 26.65 16.76
C PRO A 164 -5.01 27.57 15.54
N ASP A 165 -3.83 28.14 15.33
CA ASP A 165 -3.54 29.07 14.22
C ASP A 165 -2.92 28.36 12.99
N ALA A 166 -2.70 27.04 13.05
CA ALA A 166 -2.12 26.30 11.94
C ALA A 166 -3.08 26.26 10.75
N ARG A 167 -2.52 26.38 9.54
CA ARG A 167 -3.22 26.11 8.27
C ARG A 167 -3.27 24.60 8.07
N ILE A 168 -4.40 23.99 8.40
CA ILE A 168 -4.53 22.52 8.39
C ILE A 168 -5.23 22.04 7.12
N LYS A 169 -4.67 21.02 6.48
CA LYS A 169 -5.28 20.29 5.37
C LYS A 169 -5.65 18.88 5.81
N LEU A 170 -6.94 18.56 5.79
CA LEU A 170 -7.46 17.25 6.20
C LEU A 170 -8.18 16.55 5.05
N VAL A 171 -7.84 15.30 4.81
CA VAL A 171 -8.53 14.42 3.85
C VAL A 171 -8.94 13.13 4.56
N CYS A 172 -10.22 13.07 4.92
CA CYS A 172 -10.76 12.10 5.86
C CYS A 172 -11.93 11.35 5.22
N PRO A 173 -11.69 10.48 4.22
CA PRO A 173 -12.77 9.74 3.57
C PRO A 173 -13.57 8.93 4.59
N GLY A 174 -14.90 9.00 4.46
CA GLY A 174 -15.81 8.22 5.29
C GLY A 174 -15.64 6.71 5.10
N ASN A 175 -16.07 5.95 6.10
CA ASN A 175 -16.17 4.50 6.06
C ASN A 175 -17.51 4.12 6.71
N GLU A 176 -18.33 3.34 6.01
CA GLU A 176 -19.69 2.96 6.47
C GLU A 176 -19.69 2.16 7.77
N TYR A 177 -18.57 1.52 8.11
CA TYR A 177 -18.40 0.74 9.33
C TYR A 177 -17.87 1.57 10.52
N LEU A 178 -17.63 2.87 10.32
CA LEU A 178 -17.13 3.77 11.35
C LEU A 178 -18.17 4.83 11.74
N PRO A 179 -18.14 5.33 12.99
CA PRO A 179 -18.93 6.49 13.37
C PRO A 179 -18.67 7.68 12.43
N PRO A 180 -19.66 8.56 12.24
CA PRO A 180 -19.43 9.80 11.49
C PRO A 180 -18.35 10.63 12.18
N LEU A 181 -17.63 11.40 11.37
CA LEU A 181 -16.60 12.29 11.86
C LEU A 181 -17.24 13.36 12.77
N PRO A 182 -16.67 13.70 13.94
CA PRO A 182 -17.16 14.79 14.77
C PRO A 182 -17.26 16.10 13.99
N ALA A 183 -18.29 16.91 14.26
CA ALA A 183 -18.61 18.10 13.47
C ALA A 183 -17.43 19.07 13.31
N ASP A 184 -16.67 19.29 14.38
CA ASP A 184 -15.46 20.14 14.39
C ASP A 184 -14.38 19.66 13.42
N LEU A 185 -14.24 18.35 13.20
CA LEU A 185 -13.34 17.79 12.20
C LEU A 185 -13.99 17.70 10.82
N ALA A 186 -15.28 17.39 10.77
CA ALA A 186 -16.06 17.25 9.54
C ALA A 186 -16.08 18.54 8.72
N ASP A 187 -16.17 19.69 9.40
CA ASP A 187 -16.18 21.02 8.78
C ASP A 187 -14.81 21.41 8.19
N LEU A 188 -13.72 20.83 8.70
CA LEU A 188 -12.35 21.09 8.25
C LEU A 188 -11.86 20.10 7.18
N ALA A 189 -12.51 18.95 7.05
CA ALA A 189 -12.00 17.83 6.27
C ALA A 189 -12.70 17.63 4.93
N ILE A 190 -11.91 17.27 3.92
CA ILE A 190 -12.43 16.66 2.69
C ILE A 190 -12.84 15.23 3.02
N GLN A 191 -14.14 14.95 3.07
CA GLN A 191 -14.67 13.64 3.49
C GLN A 191 -14.84 12.62 2.34
N ARG A 192 -14.04 12.76 1.28
CA ARG A 192 -14.05 11.87 0.11
C ARG A 192 -12.63 11.48 -0.28
N PRO A 193 -12.45 10.33 -0.97
CA PRO A 193 -11.15 9.98 -1.53
C PRO A 193 -10.66 11.05 -2.50
N ILE A 194 -9.35 11.22 -2.57
CA ILE A 194 -8.65 12.05 -3.56
C ILE A 194 -7.76 11.17 -4.42
N SER A 195 -7.29 11.70 -5.55
CA SER A 195 -6.27 11.01 -6.34
C SER A 195 -4.99 10.85 -5.53
N HIS A 196 -4.21 9.82 -5.86
CA HIS A 196 -2.91 9.60 -5.24
C HIS A 196 -1.94 10.76 -5.50
N GLU A 197 -2.00 11.35 -6.70
CA GLU A 197 -1.22 12.53 -7.05
C GLU A 197 -1.56 13.72 -6.14
N ALA A 198 -2.85 14.00 -5.91
CA ALA A 198 -3.25 15.06 -4.99
C ALA A 198 -2.81 14.79 -3.54
N PHE A 199 -2.76 13.53 -3.10
CA PHE A 199 -2.20 13.17 -1.80
C PHE A 199 -0.72 13.56 -1.69
N ILE A 200 0.08 13.24 -2.71
CA ILE A 200 1.51 13.61 -2.77
C ILE A 200 1.67 15.13 -2.85
N ASP A 201 0.85 15.83 -3.63
CA ASP A 201 0.96 17.28 -3.81
C ASP A 201 0.54 18.04 -2.54
N PHE A 202 -0.49 17.59 -1.83
CA PHE A 202 -0.85 18.17 -0.53
C PHE A 202 0.26 17.94 0.50
N ALA A 203 0.88 16.76 0.52
CA ALA A 203 2.03 16.51 1.37
C ALA A 203 3.20 17.45 1.05
N ASN A 204 3.55 17.58 -0.24
CA ASN A 204 4.62 18.47 -0.70
C ASN A 204 4.37 19.95 -0.37
N ALA A 205 3.11 20.38 -0.35
CA ALA A 205 2.71 21.74 0.02
C ALA A 205 2.57 21.96 1.54
N SER A 206 2.96 20.99 2.37
CA SER A 206 2.79 21.04 3.83
C SER A 206 4.12 21.03 4.57
N ALA A 207 4.20 21.80 5.67
CA ALA A 207 5.39 21.82 6.53
C ALA A 207 5.56 20.50 7.30
N VAL A 208 4.45 19.91 7.78
CA VAL A 208 4.43 18.62 8.46
C VAL A 208 3.32 17.75 7.89
N THR A 209 3.65 16.52 7.49
CA THR A 209 2.65 15.51 7.13
C THR A 209 2.59 14.43 8.21
N LEU A 210 1.40 14.17 8.73
CA LEU A 210 1.17 13.19 9.78
C LEU A 210 0.90 11.80 9.18
N THR A 211 1.69 10.82 9.59
CA THR A 211 1.41 9.39 9.35
C THR A 211 1.07 8.72 10.67
N MET A 212 -0.13 8.14 10.77
CA MET A 212 -0.60 7.49 11.99
C MET A 212 -0.96 6.04 11.71
N PHE A 213 -0.57 5.14 12.61
CA PHE A 213 -1.10 3.78 12.59
C PHE A 213 -2.62 3.79 12.81
N ARG A 214 -3.30 2.79 12.26
CA ARG A 214 -4.64 2.44 12.74
C ARG A 214 -4.44 1.45 13.88
N ASP A 215 -5.28 1.57 14.89
CA ASP A 215 -5.45 0.51 15.89
C ASP A 215 -6.80 -0.15 15.59
N TYR A 216 -6.76 -1.22 14.78
CA TYR A 216 -7.93 -1.96 14.33
C TYR A 216 -7.57 -3.36 13.84
N ALA A 217 -8.17 -4.38 14.48
CA ALA A 217 -8.07 -5.76 14.04
C ALA A 217 -9.16 -6.06 13.00
N SER A 218 -8.77 -6.17 11.72
CA SER A 218 -9.71 -6.54 10.65
C SER A 218 -9.92 -8.05 10.53
N HIS A 219 -8.91 -8.84 10.89
CA HIS A 219 -8.92 -10.30 10.94
C HIS A 219 -8.01 -10.75 12.09
N GLY A 220 -8.46 -11.72 12.89
CA GLY A 220 -7.73 -12.18 14.08
C GLY A 220 -7.63 -11.12 15.18
N ASP A 221 -6.60 -11.24 16.03
CA ASP A 221 -6.42 -10.39 17.22
C ASP A 221 -5.41 -9.24 17.02
N VAL A 222 -4.78 -9.15 15.85
CA VAL A 222 -3.71 -8.17 15.59
C VAL A 222 -4.30 -6.84 15.14
N GLY A 223 -4.30 -5.86 16.05
CA GLY A 223 -4.82 -4.51 15.81
C GLY A 223 -3.87 -3.56 15.08
N GLN A 224 -2.56 -3.84 15.08
CA GLN A 224 -1.55 -2.90 14.61
C GLN A 224 -0.38 -3.61 13.90
N ALA A 225 0.12 -2.98 12.84
CA ALA A 225 1.37 -3.37 12.18
C ALA A 225 2.60 -2.91 12.98
N THR A 226 3.69 -3.65 12.90
CA THR A 226 4.99 -3.31 13.50
C THR A 226 5.88 -2.51 12.55
N ALA A 227 5.58 -2.55 11.25
CA ALA A 227 6.19 -1.72 10.22
C ALA A 227 5.22 -0.66 9.67
N PRO A 228 5.72 0.51 9.23
CA PRO A 228 4.89 1.51 8.56
C PRO A 228 4.23 0.97 7.29
N GLY A 229 2.99 1.41 7.02
CA GLY A 229 2.32 1.14 5.76
C GLY A 229 2.89 1.94 4.58
N PRO A 230 2.38 1.71 3.35
CA PRO A 230 2.90 2.32 2.11
C PRO A 230 3.07 3.84 2.19
N ARG A 231 2.10 4.53 2.81
CA ARG A 231 2.07 5.99 2.94
C ARG A 231 3.35 6.58 3.53
N PHE A 232 3.99 5.90 4.48
CA PHE A 232 5.21 6.40 5.07
C PHE A 232 6.34 6.51 4.04
N TYR A 233 6.53 5.46 3.24
CA TYR A 233 7.55 5.45 2.20
C TYR A 233 7.24 6.46 1.10
N GLU A 234 5.99 6.49 0.63
CA GLU A 234 5.52 7.43 -0.39
C GLU A 234 5.86 8.89 -0.07
N LEU A 235 5.61 9.29 1.19
CA LEU A 235 5.91 10.62 1.67
C LEU A 235 7.42 10.92 1.70
N GLY A 236 8.26 9.89 1.88
CA GLY A 236 9.71 10.02 1.83
C GLY A 236 10.27 10.53 0.48
N LEU A 237 9.50 10.43 -0.61
CA LEU A 237 9.84 11.07 -1.89
C LEU A 237 8.94 12.25 -2.26
N ALA A 238 7.92 12.56 -1.46
CA ALA A 238 6.99 13.64 -1.73
C ALA A 238 7.59 15.05 -1.52
N GLY A 239 8.90 15.17 -1.27
CA GLY A 239 9.57 16.45 -1.03
C GLY A 239 8.99 17.22 0.15
N THR A 240 8.38 16.51 1.11
CA THR A 240 7.91 17.09 2.37
C THR A 240 9.12 17.47 3.22
N ALA A 241 9.04 18.61 3.92
CA ALA A 241 10.11 19.11 4.78
C ALA A 241 10.36 18.21 6.01
#